data_AF-A0A645IBY4-F1
#
_entry.id   AF-A0A645IBY4-F1
#
_cell.length_a   1.000
_cell.length_b   1.000
_cell.length_c   1.000
_cell.angle_alpha   90.00
_cell.angle_beta   90.00
_cell.angle_gamma   90.00
#
_symmetry.space_group_name_H-M   'P 1'
#
loop_
_entity.id
_entity.type
_entity.pdbx_description
1 polymer ?
#
loop_
_entity_poly.entity_id
_entity_poly.type
_entity_poly.pdbx_seq_one_letter_code
_entity_poly.pdbx_strand_id
1 'polypeptide(L)'
;MAGETVMDGFVDFKIPINLRRIITMLPGAIVILAGVNPMKALVISQASLSFALPAAIIPMIIITSNKKLMGEFVNKSWAKIVGWAIASIIIALNVVLLYLTFTGNV
;
A
#
# COMPACT_ATOMS: atom_id res chain seq x y z
N MET A 1 -11.44 -6.04 -6.30
CA MET A 1 -11.79 -4.63 -6.61
C MET A 1 -10.57 -3.73 -6.55
N ALA A 2 -9.94 -3.45 -5.39
CA ALA A 2 -8.78 -2.53 -5.32
C ALA A 2 -7.61 -2.86 -6.27
N GLY A 3 -7.17 -4.13 -6.35
CA GLY A 3 -6.11 -4.51 -7.29
C GLY A 3 -6.54 -4.50 -8.77
N GLU A 4 -7.83 -4.33 -9.05
CA GLU A 4 -8.38 -4.31 -10.43
C GLU A 4 -8.31 -2.88 -10.93
N THR A 5 -8.78 -1.95 -10.11
CA THR A 5 -8.70 -0.52 -10.36
C THR A 5 -7.26 -0.03 -10.48
N VAL A 6 -6.32 -0.61 -9.70
CA VAL A 6 -4.89 -0.33 -9.86
C VAL A 6 -4.37 -0.92 -11.17
N MET A 7 -4.77 -2.15 -11.51
CA MET A 7 -4.30 -2.77 -12.74
C MET A 7 -4.84 -2.03 -13.96
N ASP A 8 -6.14 -1.85 -14.09
CA ASP A 8 -6.77 -1.07 -15.17
C ASP A 8 -6.26 0.37 -15.26
N GLY A 9 -5.89 0.98 -14.13
CA GLY A 9 -5.39 2.37 -14.08
C GLY A 9 -3.91 2.55 -14.44
N PHE A 10 -3.07 1.52 -14.28
CA PHE A 10 -1.61 1.61 -14.45
C PHE A 10 -1.02 0.64 -15.47
N VAL A 11 -1.68 -0.49 -15.72
CA VAL A 11 -1.25 -1.59 -16.57
C VAL A 11 -2.47 -1.99 -17.38
N ASP A 12 -2.62 -1.45 -18.59
CA ASP A 12 -3.79 -1.51 -19.48
C ASP A 12 -4.12 -2.95 -19.99
N PHE A 13 -4.03 -3.94 -19.11
CA PHE A 13 -4.11 -5.37 -19.33
C PHE A 13 -5.12 -5.99 -18.36
N LYS A 14 -6.17 -6.60 -18.90
CA LYS A 14 -7.26 -7.20 -18.12
C LYS A 14 -6.97 -8.68 -17.85
N ILE A 15 -6.63 -9.02 -16.61
CA ILE A 15 -6.49 -10.43 -16.18
C ILE A 15 -7.87 -11.04 -15.91
N PRO A 16 -8.17 -12.25 -16.43
CA PRO A 16 -9.42 -12.94 -16.14
C PRO A 16 -9.54 -13.29 -14.64
N ILE A 17 -10.76 -13.19 -14.10
CA ILE A 17 -11.02 -13.28 -12.64
C ILE A 17 -10.49 -14.58 -12.00
N ASN A 18 -10.54 -15.69 -12.74
CA ASN A 18 -10.06 -16.99 -12.28
C ASN A 18 -8.54 -17.02 -12.11
N LEU A 19 -7.80 -16.45 -13.06
CA LEU A 19 -6.33 -16.41 -13.02
C LEU A 19 -5.85 -15.51 -11.88
N ARG A 20 -6.51 -14.35 -11.70
CA ARG A 20 -6.23 -13.45 -10.58
C ARG A 20 -6.44 -14.13 -9.24
N ARG A 21 -7.54 -14.88 -9.08
CA ARG A 21 -7.85 -15.61 -7.84
C ARG A 21 -6.75 -16.60 -7.49
N ILE A 22 -6.27 -17.36 -8.47
CA ILE A 22 -5.16 -18.30 -8.30
C ILE A 22 -3.88 -17.57 -7.87
N ILE A 23 -3.48 -16.51 -8.59
CA ILE A 23 -2.26 -15.74 -8.28
C ILE A 23 -2.31 -15.15 -6.86
N THR A 24 -3.45 -14.61 -6.43
CA THR A 24 -3.59 -14.02 -5.09
C THR A 24 -3.67 -15.04 -3.96
N MET A 25 -4.15 -16.27 -4.23
CA MET A 25 -4.27 -17.33 -3.22
C MET A 25 -2.98 -18.15 -3.07
N LEU A 26 -2.17 -18.24 -4.12
CA LEU A 26 -0.94 -19.02 -4.15
C LEU A 26 0.03 -18.72 -2.99
N PRO A 27 0.37 -17.46 -2.68
CA PRO A 27 1.30 -17.16 -1.58
C PRO A 27 0.80 -17.68 -0.23
N GLY A 28 -0.50 -17.49 0.05
CA GLY A 28 -1.13 -17.96 1.28
C GLY A 28 -1.15 -19.49 1.36
N ALA A 29 -1.48 -20.17 0.26
CA ALA A 29 -1.46 -21.62 0.19
C ALA A 29 -0.05 -22.19 0.41
N ILE A 30 0.99 -21.57 -0.17
CA ILE A 30 2.39 -21.98 0.01
C ILE A 30 2.81 -21.84 1.48
N VAL A 31 2.46 -20.73 2.14
CA VAL A 31 2.77 -20.50 3.56
C VAL A 31 2.14 -21.59 4.44
N ILE A 32 0.89 -21.95 4.18
CA ILE A 32 0.17 -23.00 4.92
C ILE A 32 0.83 -24.37 4.70
N LEU A 33 1.11 -24.72 3.44
CA LEU A 33 1.74 -26.01 3.09
C LEU A 33 3.16 -26.13 3.62
N ALA A 34 3.90 -25.01 3.70
CA ALA A 34 5.25 -24.97 4.26
C ALA A 34 5.28 -25.03 5.80
N GLY A 35 4.12 -25.02 6.48
CA GLY A 35 4.04 -25.08 7.94
C GLY A 35 4.64 -23.86 8.64
N VAL A 36 4.82 -22.74 7.92
CA VAL A 36 5.40 -21.50 8.46
C VAL A 36 4.40 -20.88 9.43
N ASN A 37 4.90 -20.31 10.53
CA ASN A 37 4.06 -19.61 11.49
C ASN A 37 3.29 -18.48 10.77
N PRO A 38 1.94 -18.50 10.78
CA PRO A 38 1.12 -17.50 10.11
C PRO A 38 1.43 -16.06 10.55
N MET A 39 1.83 -15.85 11.81
CA MET A 39 2.21 -14.52 12.30
C MET A 39 3.44 -13.99 11.57
N LYS A 40 4.46 -14.82 11.31
CA LYS A 40 5.65 -14.38 10.56
C LYS A 40 5.31 -14.01 9.12
N ALA A 41 4.46 -14.81 8.47
CA ALA A 41 3.99 -14.52 7.12
C ALA A 41 3.16 -13.23 7.05
N LEU A 42 2.34 -12.97 8.07
CA LEU A 42 1.60 -11.72 8.21
C LEU A 42 2.57 -10.53 8.37
N VAL A 43 3.56 -10.63 9.24
CA VAL A 43 4.57 -9.56 9.44
C VAL A 43 5.33 -9.26 8.15
N ILE A 44 5.74 -10.29 7.40
CA ILE A 44 6.41 -10.11 6.10
C ILE A 44 5.47 -9.45 5.07
N SER A 45 4.19 -9.82 5.07
CA SER A 45 3.19 -9.19 4.19
C SER A 45 3.02 -7.71 4.52
N GLN A 46 3.01 -7.37 5.81
CA GLN A 46 2.95 -5.98 6.25
C GLN A 46 4.22 -5.21 5.88
N ALA A 47 5.40 -5.83 6.02
CA ALA A 47 6.65 -5.23 5.56
C ALA A 47 6.60 -4.90 4.06
N SER A 48 6.07 -5.80 3.23
CA SER A 48 5.89 -5.53 1.80
C SER A 48 4.90 -4.37 1.54
N LEU A 49 3.80 -4.30 2.28
CA LEU A 49 2.81 -3.22 2.15
C LEU A 49 3.39 -1.86 2.58
N SER A 50 4.27 -1.85 3.58
CA SER A 50 4.96 -0.65 4.04
C SER A 50 5.78 0.05 2.95
N PHE A 51 6.30 -0.70 1.98
CA PHE A 51 6.99 -0.12 0.82
C PHE A 51 6.03 0.49 -0.21
N ALA A 52 4.85 -0.10 -0.38
CA ALA A 52 3.84 0.38 -1.32
C ALA A 52 3.10 1.64 -0.83
N LEU A 53 2.96 1.77 0.49
CA LEU A 53 2.14 2.81 1.11
C LEU A 53 2.62 4.26 0.84
N PRO A 54 3.92 4.60 0.98
CA PRO A 54 4.43 5.93 0.62
C PRO A 54 4.19 6.25 -0.86
N ALA A 55 4.38 5.26 -1.73
CA ALA A 55 4.15 5.39 -3.17
C ALA A 55 2.67 5.65 -3.53
N ALA A 56 1.72 5.28 -2.66
CA ALA A 56 0.31 5.59 -2.84
C ALA A 56 -0.08 6.96 -2.24
N ILE A 57 0.34 7.24 -0.99
CA ILE A 57 -0.11 8.43 -0.25
C ILE A 57 0.50 9.73 -0.82
N ILE A 58 1.78 9.73 -1.17
CA ILE A 58 2.49 10.92 -1.65
C ILE A 58 1.83 11.48 -2.94
N PRO A 59 1.65 10.69 -4.02
CA PRO A 59 1.01 11.20 -5.22
C PRO A 59 -0.46 11.56 -4.99
N MET A 60 -1.18 10.86 -4.10
CA MET A 60 -2.54 11.25 -3.73
C MET A 60 -2.57 12.67 -3.16
N ILE A 61 -1.69 13.01 -2.22
CA ILE A 61 -1.63 14.37 -1.66
C ILE A 61 -1.23 15.40 -2.71
N ILE A 62 -0.30 15.06 -3.61
CA ILE A 62 0.14 15.95 -4.70
C ILE A 62 -1.02 16.22 -5.67
N ILE A 63 -1.73 15.17 -6.11
CA ILE A 63 -2.85 15.26 -7.05
C ILE A 63 -4.01 16.05 -6.45
N THR A 64 -4.37 15.75 -5.20
CA THR A 64 -5.45 16.46 -4.47
C THR A 64 -5.11 17.92 -4.16
N SER A 65 -3.82 18.26 -4.11
CA SER A 65 -3.34 19.64 -3.90
C SER A 65 -3.11 20.42 -5.20
N ASN A 66 -3.32 19.80 -6.36
CA ASN A 66 -3.05 20.43 -7.65
C ASN A 66 -4.29 21.15 -8.19
N LYS A 67 -4.25 22.49 -8.25
CA LYS A 67 -5.33 23.31 -8.84
C LYS A 67 -5.64 22.96 -10.29
N LYS A 68 -4.67 22.49 -11.07
CA LYS A 68 -4.90 22.08 -12.47
C LYS A 68 -5.73 20.79 -12.57
N LEU A 69 -5.69 19.93 -11.56
CA LEU A 69 -6.40 18.65 -11.55
C LEU A 69 -7.73 18.72 -10.78
N MET A 70 -7.78 19.48 -9.68
CA MET A 70 -8.96 19.58 -8.80
C MET A 70 -9.83 20.84 -9.02
N GLY A 71 -9.35 21.84 -9.78
CA GLY A 71 -10.09 23.08 -10.01
C GLY A 71 -10.42 23.82 -8.71
N GLU A 72 -11.71 24.11 -8.49
CA GLU A 72 -12.21 24.79 -7.29
C GLU A 72 -12.22 23.91 -6.04
N PHE A 73 -12.16 22.57 -6.19
CA PHE A 73 -12.14 21.60 -5.09
C PHE A 73 -10.72 21.30 -4.58
N VAL A 74 -9.75 22.16 -4.87
CA VAL A 74 -8.38 21.96 -4.39
C VAL A 74 -8.33 22.00 -2.86
N ASN A 75 -7.49 21.15 -2.27
CA ASN A 75 -7.30 21.16 -0.83
C ASN A 75 -6.82 22.54 -0.35
N LYS A 76 -7.53 23.09 0.64
CA LYS A 76 -7.10 24.31 1.36
C LYS A 76 -5.76 24.05 2.06
N SER A 77 -4.96 25.09 2.29
CA SER A 77 -3.62 24.97 2.88
C SER A 77 -3.60 24.20 4.21
N TRP A 78 -4.66 24.31 5.03
CA TRP A 78 -4.79 23.55 6.27
C TRP A 78 -4.92 22.04 6.03
N ALA A 79 -5.74 21.63 5.06
CA ALA A 79 -5.97 20.22 4.73
C ALA A 79 -4.70 19.59 4.13
N LYS A 80 -3.93 20.38 3.36
CA LYS A 80 -2.62 19.97 2.87
C LYS A 80 -1.63 19.74 4.01
N ILE A 81 -1.55 20.65 5.00
CA ILE A 81 -0.66 20.50 6.16
C ILE A 81 -1.05 19.26 6.97
N VAL A 82 -2.34 19.08 7.28
CA VAL A 82 -2.83 17.90 8.00
C VAL A 82 -2.55 16.62 7.22
N GLY A 83 -2.78 16.61 5.91
CA GLY A 83 -2.48 15.46 5.05
C GLY A 83 -1.01 15.08 5.06
N TRP A 84 -0.11 16.06 4.96
CA TRP A 84 1.34 15.82 5.05
C TRP A 84 1.78 15.39 6.44
N ALA A 85 1.16 15.90 7.51
CA ALA A 85 1.44 15.47 8.88
C ALA A 85 1.05 14.00 9.08
N ILE A 86 -0.16 13.61 8.67
CA ILE A 86 -0.65 12.22 8.74
C ILE A 86 0.25 11.30 7.90
N ALA A 87 0.57 11.69 6.67
CA ALA A 87 1.46 10.92 5.81
C ALA A 87 2.84 10.71 6.46
N SER A 88 3.40 11.76 7.08
CA SER A 88 4.68 11.67 7.77
C SER A 88 4.63 10.71 8.95
N ILE A 89 3.56 10.75 9.77
CA ILE A 89 3.37 9.82 10.89
C ILE A 89 3.26 8.39 10.37
N ILE A 90 2.43 8.14 9.36
CA ILE A 90 2.24 6.81 8.77
C ILE A 90 3.57 6.28 8.24
N ILE A 91 4.31 7.07 7.46
CA ILE A 91 5.61 6.67 6.90
C ILE A 91 6.60 6.36 8.03
N ALA A 92 6.68 7.22 9.06
CA ALA A 92 7.57 6.99 10.20
C ALA A 92 7.24 5.67 10.93
N LEU A 93 5.96 5.39 11.18
CA LEU A 93 5.53 4.14 11.81
C LEU A 93 5.83 2.92 10.92
N ASN A 94 5.68 3.04 9.60
CA ASN A 94 6.01 1.97 8.66
C ASN A 94 7.52 1.69 8.63
N VAL A 95 8.36 2.74 8.71
CA VAL A 95 9.81 2.60 8.83
C VAL A 95 10.21 1.93 10.14
N VAL A 96 9.57 2.29 11.27
CA VAL A 96 9.79 1.61 12.56
C VAL A 96 9.41 0.13 12.47
N LEU A 97 8.27 -0.19 11.87
CA LEU A 97 7.84 -1.58 11.67
C LEU A 97 8.84 -2.37 10.83
N LEU A 98 9.35 -1.78 9.75
CA LEU A 98 10.40 -2.38 8.93
C LEU A 98 11.68 -2.59 9.74
N TYR A 99 12.12 -1.58 10.49
CA TYR A 99 13.32 -1.68 11.33
C TYR A 99 13.20 -2.81 12.35
N LEU A 100 12.07 -2.92 13.05
CA LEU A 100 11.83 -4.01 14.00
C LEU A 100 11.81 -5.38 13.32
N THR A 101 11.18 -5.47 12.14
CA THR A 101 11.11 -6.71 11.36
C THR A 101 12.50 -7.17 10.89
N PHE A 102 13.34 -6.24 10.42
CA PHE A 102 14.72 -6.56 9.99
C PHE A 102 15.67 -6.84 11.15
N THR A 103 15.45 -6.22 12.31
CA THR A 103 16.27 -6.45 13.53
C THR A 103 15.84 -7.72 14.27
N GLY A 104 14.78 -8.41 13.82
CA GLY A 104 14.31 -9.66 14.44
C GLY A 104 13.59 -9.47 15.77
N ASN A 105 13.13 -8.25 16.07
CA ASN A 105 12.35 -7.94 17.28
C ASN A 105 10.83 -8.18 17.08
N VAL A 106 10.46 -9.00 16.08
CA VAL A 106 9.08 -9.34 15.70
C VAL A 106 8.96 -10.85 15.43
#